data_AF-A0A970R437-F1
#
_entry.id   AF-A0A970R437-F1
#
_cell.length_a   1.000
_cell.length_b   1.000
_cell.length_c   1.000
_cell.angle_alpha   90.00
_cell.angle_beta   90.00
_cell.angle_gamma   90.00
#
_symmetry.space_group_name_H-M   'P 1'
#
loop_
_entity.id
_entity.type
_entity.pdbx_description
1 polymer ?
#
loop_
_entity_poly.entity_id
_entity_poly.type
_entity_poly.pdbx_seq_one_letter_code
_entity_poly.pdbx_strand_id
1 'polypeptide(L)'
;MIKRFHPSAAVLAAGYSSRMGTLKPLLPIGDHCALSHVLRTLKSAGINDTAVVTGYLREKLRPVITSEGATDVFNPDFDKGMLSSVKAGLNHFLHTGGVSGILLSPADCPLVLACTIRSILFEASENPDRFIVPCYKGKKGHPLWIPLSKFHEILSYDGSMGLKGITQKYDDEMIRLETQDEGTVLDMDTPEAYQKLLAYACRGANVGDFARLAKNRRFVLIRHGKTEQHKEKIFLGQYDPPLSGEGIVQANEAAFLLKSLSVKTDTIYSSDMKRAQTTAELIGKALDIPRICALPGLREMSLGAWDGKYISEIIKNYPEEYEKRGKNLLTYKFDNESENFYDLQYRVLDCVSEILQTDSRCDIVIVSHSGVIRALYGTLSGHDVEWGLSNLSPKHASITVFKEPFS
;
A
#
# COMPACT_ATOMS: atom_id res chain seq x y z
N MET A 1 -21.89 31.13 -0.35
CA MET A 1 -21.76 29.86 -1.12
C MET A 1 -20.42 29.25 -0.76
N ILE A 2 -20.40 28.14 -0.02
CA ILE A 2 -19.15 27.41 0.25
C ILE A 2 -18.70 26.82 -1.09
N LYS A 3 -17.55 27.25 -1.62
CA LYS A 3 -16.98 26.64 -2.83
C LYS A 3 -16.70 25.17 -2.50
N ARG A 4 -17.37 24.24 -3.20
CA ARG A 4 -17.11 22.80 -3.08
C ARG A 4 -15.70 22.52 -3.59
N PHE A 5 -14.90 21.78 -2.83
CA PHE A 5 -13.60 21.30 -3.26
C PHE A 5 -13.78 20.26 -4.38
N HIS A 6 -13.21 20.53 -5.54
CA HIS A 6 -13.33 19.71 -6.75
C HIS A 6 -11.94 19.46 -7.34
N PRO A 7 -11.25 18.39 -6.91
CA PRO A 7 -9.95 18.04 -7.44
C PRO A 7 -10.07 17.29 -8.77
N SER A 8 -9.21 17.65 -9.72
CA SER A 8 -9.06 16.93 -10.99
C SER A 8 -7.62 16.44 -11.16
N ALA A 9 -7.33 15.66 -12.19
CA ALA A 9 -5.97 15.19 -12.47
C ALA A 9 -5.58 15.34 -13.94
N ALA A 10 -4.34 15.77 -14.16
CA ALA A 10 -3.70 15.76 -15.48
C ALA A 10 -2.58 14.70 -15.48
N VAL A 11 -2.77 13.64 -16.25
CA VAL A 11 -1.77 12.57 -16.44
C VAL A 11 -0.91 12.88 -17.66
N LEU A 12 0.40 13.03 -17.50
CA LEU A 12 1.30 13.37 -18.60
C LEU A 12 1.80 12.10 -19.31
N ALA A 13 1.39 11.90 -20.57
CA ALA A 13 1.72 10.72 -21.37
C ALA A 13 2.18 11.07 -22.81
N ALA A 14 2.56 12.32 -23.07
CA ALA A 14 2.81 12.83 -24.42
C ALA A 14 4.24 12.57 -24.97
N GLY A 15 5.17 12.14 -24.12
CA GLY A 15 6.59 12.08 -24.44
C GLY A 15 7.03 10.90 -25.32
N TYR A 16 8.15 11.06 -26.02
CA TYR A 16 8.71 10.08 -26.95
C TYR A 16 9.12 8.73 -26.32
N SER A 17 9.38 8.70 -25.01
CA SER A 17 9.93 7.52 -24.31
C SER A 17 11.27 7.02 -24.90
N SER A 18 12.09 7.93 -25.47
CA SER A 18 13.25 7.59 -26.29
C SER A 18 14.30 6.73 -25.57
N ARG A 19 14.51 6.94 -24.25
CA ARG A 19 15.48 6.16 -23.45
C ARG A 19 15.03 4.72 -23.18
N MET A 20 13.72 4.47 -23.24
CA MET A 20 13.14 3.14 -23.02
C MET A 20 13.03 2.32 -24.31
N GLY A 21 13.14 2.95 -25.48
CA GLY A 21 12.92 2.31 -26.79
C GLY A 21 11.48 1.82 -27.03
N THR A 22 10.59 1.95 -26.03
CA THR A 22 9.20 1.51 -26.02
C THR A 22 8.34 2.58 -25.34
N LEU A 23 7.05 2.63 -25.66
CA LEU A 23 6.15 3.66 -25.14
C LEU A 23 5.86 3.39 -23.65
N LYS A 24 6.52 4.14 -22.76
CA LYS A 24 6.47 3.97 -21.29
C LYS A 24 5.05 3.75 -20.76
N PRO A 25 4.05 4.61 -21.04
CA PRO A 25 2.70 4.44 -20.51
C PRO A 25 2.02 3.09 -20.83
N LEU A 26 2.48 2.36 -21.85
CA LEU A 26 1.95 1.05 -22.23
C LEU A 26 2.77 -0.13 -21.69
N LEU A 27 3.86 0.11 -20.95
CA LEU A 27 4.63 -0.97 -20.35
C LEU A 27 3.79 -1.71 -19.30
N PRO A 28 3.86 -3.06 -19.30
CA PRO A 28 3.08 -3.88 -18.39
C PRO A 28 3.59 -3.80 -16.95
N ILE A 29 2.69 -3.83 -15.98
CA ILE A 29 2.96 -3.94 -14.55
C ILE A 29 1.89 -4.89 -14.01
N GLY A 30 2.23 -6.15 -13.81
CA GLY A 30 1.23 -7.19 -13.58
C GLY A 30 0.24 -7.27 -14.76
N ASP A 31 -1.06 -7.27 -14.47
CA ASP A 31 -2.14 -7.43 -15.45
C ASP A 31 -2.55 -6.13 -16.19
N HIS A 32 -1.94 -4.99 -15.83
CA HIS A 32 -2.28 -3.67 -16.39
C HIS A 32 -1.06 -2.95 -16.94
N CYS A 33 -1.26 -2.01 -17.86
CA CYS A 33 -0.17 -1.10 -18.26
C CYS A 33 -0.01 0.04 -17.24
N ALA A 34 1.15 0.71 -17.26
CA ALA A 34 1.44 1.81 -16.36
C ALA A 34 0.39 2.94 -16.39
N LEU A 35 -0.13 3.31 -17.57
CA LEU A 35 -1.19 4.30 -17.68
C LEU A 35 -2.48 3.86 -16.97
N SER A 36 -2.88 2.60 -17.13
CA SER A 36 -4.06 2.04 -16.47
C SER A 36 -3.88 2.03 -14.95
N HIS A 37 -2.69 1.70 -14.44
CA HIS A 37 -2.36 1.80 -13.01
C HIS A 37 -2.57 3.22 -12.48
N VAL A 38 -1.97 4.24 -13.12
CA VAL A 38 -2.13 5.64 -12.69
C VAL A 38 -3.61 6.04 -12.65
N LEU A 39 -4.36 5.76 -13.72
CA LEU A 39 -5.78 6.13 -13.82
C LEU A 39 -6.64 5.45 -12.75
N ARG A 40 -6.41 4.16 -12.50
CA ARG A 40 -7.13 3.40 -11.47
C ARG A 40 -6.80 3.89 -10.07
N THR A 41 -5.54 4.20 -9.79
CA THR A 41 -5.14 4.78 -8.49
C THR A 41 -5.82 6.13 -8.27
N LEU A 42 -5.81 7.04 -9.26
CA LEU A 42 -6.49 8.34 -9.18
C LEU A 42 -7.99 8.17 -8.91
N LYS A 43 -8.66 7.26 -9.63
CA LYS A 43 -10.08 6.94 -9.43
C LYS A 43 -10.35 6.41 -8.03
N SER A 44 -9.54 5.48 -7.54
CA SER A 44 -9.67 4.91 -6.19
C SER A 44 -9.38 5.93 -5.08
N ALA A 45 -8.64 6.99 -5.38
CA ALA A 45 -8.39 8.10 -4.48
C ALA A 45 -9.53 9.15 -4.48
N GLY A 46 -10.57 8.97 -5.31
CA GLY A 46 -11.75 9.83 -5.37
C GLY A 46 -11.71 10.90 -6.48
N ILE A 47 -10.75 10.82 -7.41
CA ILE A 47 -10.65 11.76 -8.54
C ILE A 47 -11.42 11.18 -9.72
N ASN A 48 -12.57 11.77 -10.01
CA ASN A 48 -13.44 11.33 -11.10
C ASN A 48 -13.22 12.10 -12.41
N ASP A 49 -12.58 13.28 -12.33
CA ASP A 49 -12.28 14.13 -13.49
C ASP A 49 -10.78 14.05 -13.81
N THR A 50 -10.44 13.19 -14.78
CA THR A 50 -9.06 12.92 -15.16
C THR A 50 -8.86 13.12 -16.66
N ALA A 51 -7.85 13.90 -17.01
CA ALA A 51 -7.40 14.13 -18.37
C ALA A 51 -6.01 13.55 -18.58
N VAL A 52 -5.83 12.76 -19.64
CA VAL A 52 -4.53 12.25 -20.09
C VAL A 52 -4.02 13.13 -21.22
N VAL A 53 -2.91 13.82 -20.97
CA VAL A 53 -2.26 14.64 -21.98
C VAL A 53 -1.41 13.75 -22.88
N THR A 54 -1.81 13.64 -24.15
CA THR A 54 -1.20 12.78 -25.16
C THR A 54 -0.44 13.59 -26.21
N GLY A 55 0.42 12.92 -26.96
CA GLY A 55 1.28 13.52 -27.99
C GLY A 55 1.80 12.44 -28.92
N TYR A 56 3.07 12.05 -28.75
CA TYR A 56 3.68 10.98 -29.53
C TYR A 56 2.89 9.65 -29.41
N LEU A 57 2.59 9.03 -30.56
CA LEU A 57 1.84 7.76 -30.66
C LEU A 57 0.49 7.75 -29.91
N ARG A 58 -0.18 8.90 -29.80
CA ARG A 58 -1.49 9.07 -29.14
C ARG A 58 -2.51 7.97 -29.47
N GLU A 59 -2.61 7.55 -30.73
CA GLU A 59 -3.57 6.52 -31.14
C GLU A 59 -3.39 5.18 -30.42
N LYS A 60 -2.18 4.86 -29.94
CA LYS A 60 -1.94 3.66 -29.13
C LYS A 60 -2.41 3.81 -27.67
N LEU A 61 -2.48 5.04 -27.15
CA LEU A 61 -2.91 5.34 -25.78
C LEU A 61 -4.43 5.44 -25.66
N ARG A 62 -5.10 5.91 -26.71
CA ARG A 62 -6.56 6.14 -26.75
C ARG A 62 -7.42 4.98 -26.26
N PRO A 63 -7.17 3.71 -26.66
CA PRO A 63 -7.97 2.59 -26.17
C PRO A 63 -7.94 2.45 -24.64
N VAL A 64 -6.76 2.63 -24.03
CA VAL A 64 -6.58 2.55 -22.56
C VAL A 64 -7.28 3.72 -21.88
N ILE A 65 -7.12 4.94 -22.42
CA ILE A 65 -7.73 6.16 -21.89
C ILE A 65 -9.26 6.03 -21.87
N THR A 66 -9.85 5.57 -22.98
CA THR A 66 -11.29 5.34 -23.11
C THR A 66 -11.77 4.23 -22.18
N SER A 67 -11.05 3.10 -22.08
CA SER A 67 -11.46 2.00 -21.21
C SER A 67 -11.48 2.36 -19.73
N GLU A 68 -10.60 3.26 -19.30
CA GLU A 68 -10.51 3.72 -17.92
C GLU A 68 -11.40 4.95 -17.64
N GLY A 69 -12.09 5.47 -18.66
CA GLY A 69 -13.03 6.59 -18.54
C GLY A 69 -12.40 7.97 -18.37
N ALA A 70 -11.17 8.15 -18.86
CA ALA A 70 -10.47 9.44 -18.82
C ALA A 70 -10.62 10.23 -20.14
N THR A 71 -10.37 11.54 -20.08
CA THR A 71 -10.41 12.42 -21.25
C THR A 71 -9.05 12.47 -21.94
N ASP A 72 -9.01 12.29 -23.25
CA ASP A 72 -7.79 12.41 -24.05
C ASP A 72 -7.57 13.86 -24.52
N VAL A 73 -6.52 14.51 -23.99
CA VAL A 73 -6.13 15.89 -24.31
C VAL A 73 -4.88 15.87 -25.18
N PHE A 74 -5.02 16.19 -26.46
CA PHE A 74 -3.87 16.22 -27.37
C PHE A 74 -3.05 17.50 -27.20
N ASN A 75 -1.76 17.34 -26.92
CA ASN A 75 -0.78 18.41 -26.99
C ASN A 75 -0.05 18.33 -28.34
N PRO A 76 -0.28 19.25 -29.29
CA PRO A 76 0.44 19.26 -30.57
C PRO A 76 1.92 19.65 -30.43
N ASP A 77 2.28 20.33 -29.34
CA ASP A 77 3.63 20.84 -29.06
C ASP A 77 4.39 19.94 -28.07
N PHE A 78 4.11 18.64 -28.07
CA PHE A 78 4.69 17.68 -27.12
C PHE A 78 6.23 17.55 -27.23
N ASP A 79 6.80 17.96 -28.35
CA ASP A 79 8.22 18.03 -28.62
C ASP A 79 8.92 19.22 -27.95
N LYS A 80 8.19 20.26 -27.54
CA LYS A 80 8.71 21.44 -26.82
C LYS A 80 8.97 21.19 -25.32
N GLY A 81 8.94 19.93 -24.88
CA GLY A 81 9.25 19.51 -23.52
C GLY A 81 8.04 19.48 -22.58
N MET A 82 8.25 19.00 -21.35
CA MET A 82 7.16 18.67 -20.41
C MET A 82 6.22 19.85 -20.12
N LEU A 83 6.74 21.09 -20.07
CA LEU A 83 5.92 22.26 -19.75
C LEU A 83 4.80 22.49 -20.78
N SER A 84 4.99 22.19 -22.07
CA SER A 84 3.90 22.31 -23.05
C SER A 84 2.75 21.36 -22.72
N SER A 85 3.07 20.16 -22.23
CA SER A 85 2.08 19.16 -21.82
C SER A 85 1.35 19.58 -20.55
N VAL A 86 2.07 20.17 -19.59
CA VAL A 86 1.46 20.77 -18.39
C VAL A 86 0.48 21.87 -18.81
N LYS A 87 0.90 22.80 -19.68
CA LYS A 87 0.05 23.88 -20.18
C LYS A 87 -1.20 23.36 -20.91
N ALA A 88 -1.07 22.31 -21.71
CA ALA A 88 -2.22 21.67 -22.36
C ALA A 88 -3.24 21.13 -21.36
N GLY A 89 -2.77 20.42 -20.31
CA GLY A 89 -3.61 19.94 -19.22
C GLY A 89 -4.28 21.06 -18.43
N LEU A 90 -3.52 22.11 -18.05
CA LEU A 90 -4.07 23.28 -17.35
C LEU A 90 -5.12 24.02 -18.17
N ASN A 91 -4.86 24.23 -19.47
CA ASN A 91 -5.82 24.84 -20.38
C ASN A 91 -7.11 24.03 -20.44
N HIS A 92 -7.04 22.70 -20.54
CA HIS A 92 -8.25 21.86 -20.54
C HIS A 92 -9.14 22.16 -19.33
N PHE A 93 -8.57 22.15 -18.12
CA PHE A 93 -9.33 22.38 -16.89
C PHE A 93 -9.78 23.84 -16.67
N LEU A 94 -9.07 24.82 -17.23
CA LEU A 94 -9.59 26.20 -17.28
C LEU A 94 -10.84 26.30 -18.16
N HIS A 95 -10.88 25.59 -19.27
CA HIS A 95 -12.01 25.64 -20.20
C HIS A 95 -13.22 24.85 -19.70
N THR A 96 -13.02 23.70 -19.05
CA THR A 96 -14.13 22.92 -18.45
C THR A 96 -14.67 23.57 -17.17
N GLY A 97 -13.80 24.26 -16.42
CA GLY A 97 -14.18 25.04 -15.24
C GLY A 97 -14.54 24.18 -14.02
N GLY A 98 -14.84 24.84 -12.90
CA GLY A 98 -15.31 24.18 -11.67
C GLY A 98 -14.23 23.48 -10.83
N VAL A 99 -12.98 23.43 -11.30
CA VAL A 99 -11.87 22.80 -10.58
C VAL A 99 -11.32 23.67 -9.44
N SER A 100 -10.85 23.03 -8.37
CA SER A 100 -10.10 23.70 -7.28
C SER A 100 -8.58 23.70 -7.53
N GLY A 101 -8.12 22.76 -8.34
CA GLY A 101 -6.73 22.55 -8.70
C GLY A 101 -6.59 21.19 -9.37
N ILE A 102 -5.37 20.86 -9.79
CA ILE A 102 -5.10 19.57 -10.42
C ILE A 102 -3.96 18.83 -9.72
N LEU A 103 -4.05 17.50 -9.71
CA LEU A 103 -2.88 16.64 -9.53
C LEU A 103 -2.19 16.42 -10.87
N LEU A 104 -0.97 16.92 -10.97
CA LEU A 104 -0.10 16.66 -12.09
C LEU A 104 0.66 15.35 -11.84
N SER A 105 0.29 14.31 -12.58
CA SER A 105 0.82 12.95 -12.41
C SER A 105 1.54 12.49 -13.69
N PRO A 106 2.84 12.19 -13.63
CA PRO A 106 3.53 11.56 -14.76
C PRO A 106 3.05 10.12 -14.97
N ALA A 107 2.80 9.72 -16.22
CA ALA A 107 2.39 8.33 -16.54
C ALA A 107 3.49 7.29 -16.27
N ASP A 108 4.72 7.74 -16.02
CA ASP A 108 5.89 6.94 -15.68
C ASP A 108 6.18 6.81 -14.19
N CYS A 109 5.32 7.34 -13.32
CA CYS A 109 5.33 7.08 -11.88
C CYS A 109 4.05 6.30 -11.45
N PRO A 110 3.89 5.03 -11.86
CA PRO A 110 2.62 4.31 -11.77
C PRO A 110 2.30 3.71 -10.39
N LEU A 111 3.25 3.70 -9.45
CA LEU A 111 3.12 2.97 -8.18
C LEU A 111 2.82 3.85 -6.98
N VAL A 112 2.40 5.10 -7.19
CA VAL A 112 1.90 5.96 -6.10
C VAL A 112 0.65 5.33 -5.48
N LEU A 113 0.57 5.33 -4.16
CA LEU A 113 -0.57 4.78 -3.43
C LEU A 113 -1.76 5.74 -3.40
N ALA A 114 -2.97 5.19 -3.41
CA ALA A 114 -4.19 5.98 -3.33
C ALA A 114 -4.31 6.76 -2.00
N CYS A 115 -3.76 6.23 -0.90
CA CYS A 115 -3.72 6.93 0.39
C CYS A 115 -2.85 8.18 0.33
N THR A 116 -1.70 8.13 -0.34
CA THR A 116 -0.83 9.30 -0.59
C THR A 116 -1.57 10.38 -1.35
N ILE A 117 -2.29 10.00 -2.39
CA ILE A 117 -3.12 10.93 -3.17
C ILE A 117 -4.19 11.57 -2.27
N ARG A 118 -4.91 10.78 -1.47
CA ARG A 118 -5.90 11.31 -0.53
C ARG A 118 -5.29 12.28 0.49
N SER A 119 -4.08 12.02 0.99
CA SER A 119 -3.37 12.94 1.89
C SER A 119 -3.02 14.27 1.20
N ILE A 120 -2.58 14.23 -0.07
CA ILE A 120 -2.35 15.45 -0.85
C ILE A 120 -3.65 16.23 -1.03
N LEU A 121 -4.76 15.55 -1.34
CA LEU A 121 -6.07 16.19 -1.52
C LEU A 121 -6.62 16.81 -0.23
N PHE A 122 -6.41 16.15 0.91
CA PHE A 122 -6.75 16.71 2.22
C PHE A 122 -5.95 17.98 2.50
N GLU A 123 -4.63 17.94 2.29
CA GLU A 123 -3.78 19.11 2.51
C GLU A 123 -4.15 20.25 1.54
N ALA A 124 -4.57 19.92 0.32
CA ALA A 124 -5.04 20.87 -0.68
C ALA A 124 -6.36 21.54 -0.31
N SER A 125 -7.27 20.83 0.37
CA SER A 125 -8.51 21.45 0.84
C SER A 125 -8.27 22.43 1.98
N GLU A 126 -7.27 22.16 2.83
CA GLU A 126 -6.88 23.05 3.92
C GLU A 126 -6.01 24.24 3.44
N ASN A 127 -5.27 24.05 2.34
CA ASN A 127 -4.33 25.02 1.80
C ASN A 127 -4.59 25.29 0.30
N PRO A 128 -5.71 25.94 -0.07
CA PRO A 128 -6.20 26.00 -1.44
C PRO A 128 -5.30 26.75 -2.44
N ASP A 129 -4.34 27.54 -1.96
CA ASP A 129 -3.45 28.37 -2.79
C ASP A 129 -1.99 27.88 -2.85
N ARG A 130 -1.68 26.76 -2.18
CA ARG A 130 -0.30 26.25 -2.05
C ARG A 130 -0.05 25.07 -2.98
N PHE A 131 1.16 25.01 -3.52
CA PHE A 131 1.66 23.78 -4.15
C PHE A 131 1.86 22.72 -3.07
N ILE A 132 1.57 21.46 -3.40
CA ILE A 132 1.76 20.33 -2.49
C ILE A 132 2.46 19.24 -3.24
N VAL A 133 3.58 18.76 -2.69
CA VAL A 133 4.38 17.69 -3.28
C VAL A 133 4.63 16.62 -2.22
N PRO A 134 4.40 15.33 -2.51
CA PRO A 134 4.81 14.27 -1.62
C PRO A 134 6.33 14.14 -1.63
N CYS A 135 6.87 13.78 -0.48
CA CYS A 135 8.28 13.46 -0.30
C CYS A 135 8.41 12.05 0.26
N TYR A 136 9.51 11.38 -0.09
CA TYR A 136 9.91 10.12 0.51
C TYR A 136 11.38 10.21 0.89
N LYS A 137 11.68 10.07 2.19
CA LYS A 137 13.02 10.23 2.77
C LYS A 137 13.67 11.56 2.36
N GLY A 138 12.87 12.63 2.40
CA GLY A 138 13.29 13.99 2.03
C GLY A 138 13.46 14.25 0.52
N LYS A 139 13.25 13.25 -0.35
CA LYS A 139 13.26 13.44 -1.81
C LYS A 139 11.86 13.80 -2.29
N LYS A 140 11.72 14.91 -3.03
CA LYS A 140 10.47 15.29 -3.72
C LYS A 140 10.08 14.21 -4.73
N GLY A 141 8.80 13.84 -4.73
CA GLY A 141 8.21 12.86 -5.63
C GLY A 141 7.03 13.41 -6.42
N HIS A 142 6.11 12.50 -6.76
CA HIS A 142 4.90 12.73 -7.55
C HIS A 142 3.68 12.08 -6.87
N PRO A 143 2.45 12.56 -7.17
CA PRO A 143 2.09 13.69 -8.04
C PRO A 143 2.24 15.07 -7.37
N LEU A 144 2.34 16.13 -8.19
CA LEU A 144 2.35 17.53 -7.72
C LEU A 144 0.94 18.10 -7.74
N TRP A 145 0.44 18.63 -6.63
CA TRP A 145 -0.76 19.46 -6.61
C TRP A 145 -0.45 20.87 -7.10
N ILE A 146 -1.23 21.33 -8.09
CA ILE A 146 -1.20 22.69 -8.61
C ILE A 146 -2.56 23.33 -8.30
N PRO A 147 -2.63 24.35 -7.45
CA PRO A 147 -3.88 25.04 -7.15
C PRO A 147 -4.32 25.92 -8.32
N LEU A 148 -5.63 26.12 -8.49
CA LEU A 148 -6.21 26.92 -9.58
C LEU A 148 -5.61 28.33 -9.65
N SER A 149 -5.28 28.94 -8.50
CA SER A 149 -4.71 30.29 -8.42
C SER A 149 -3.35 30.44 -9.12
N LYS A 150 -2.67 29.33 -9.43
CA LYS A 150 -1.37 29.33 -10.14
C LYS A 150 -1.47 29.03 -11.63
N PHE A 151 -2.66 28.69 -12.14
CA PHE A 151 -2.82 28.25 -13.54
C PHE A 151 -2.41 29.33 -14.54
N HIS A 152 -2.94 30.56 -14.39
CA HIS A 152 -2.65 31.65 -15.31
C HIS A 152 -1.16 32.03 -15.35
N GLU A 153 -0.48 32.00 -14.21
CA GLU A 153 0.96 32.26 -14.14
C GLU A 153 1.75 31.15 -14.87
N ILE A 154 1.39 29.88 -14.67
CA ILE A 154 2.05 28.76 -15.37
C ILE A 154 1.82 28.83 -16.87
N LEU A 155 0.61 29.20 -17.31
CA LEU A 155 0.27 29.32 -18.72
C LEU A 155 1.04 30.46 -19.41
N SER A 156 1.22 31.61 -18.74
CA SER A 156 1.97 32.75 -19.27
C SER A 156 3.49 32.63 -19.12
N TYR A 157 3.98 31.64 -18.36
CA TYR A 157 5.41 31.44 -18.13
C TYR A 157 6.17 31.17 -19.44
N ASP A 158 7.33 31.82 -19.61
CA ASP A 158 8.18 31.72 -20.81
C ASP A 158 8.79 30.32 -21.02
N GLY A 159 8.86 29.53 -19.94
CA GLY A 159 9.39 28.18 -19.95
C GLY A 159 10.87 28.06 -19.60
N SER A 160 11.49 29.13 -19.11
CA SER A 160 12.85 29.11 -18.56
C SER A 160 12.97 27.99 -17.49
N MET A 161 13.85 27.01 -17.69
CA MET A 161 13.97 25.82 -16.80
C MET A 161 12.70 24.94 -16.64
N GLY A 162 11.73 25.03 -17.56
CA GLY A 162 10.51 24.22 -17.55
C GLY A 162 9.62 24.46 -16.32
N LEU A 163 8.85 23.45 -15.91
CA LEU A 163 7.95 23.56 -14.75
C LEU A 163 8.72 23.90 -13.45
N LYS A 164 9.95 23.40 -13.32
CA LYS A 164 10.80 23.66 -12.15
C LYS A 164 11.05 25.15 -11.96
N GLY A 165 11.32 25.88 -13.04
CA GLY A 165 11.61 27.32 -13.00
C GLY A 165 10.51 28.15 -12.36
N ILE A 166 9.23 27.88 -12.68
CA ILE A 166 8.11 28.58 -12.06
C ILE A 166 7.81 28.09 -10.64
N THR A 167 7.88 26.78 -10.38
CA THR A 167 7.60 26.25 -9.04
C THR A 167 8.63 26.66 -8.00
N GLN A 168 9.87 26.97 -8.40
CA GLN A 168 10.94 27.39 -7.49
C GLN A 168 10.66 28.75 -6.82
N LYS A 169 9.86 29.62 -7.45
CA LYS A 169 9.42 30.87 -6.83
C LYS A 169 8.62 30.64 -5.54
N TYR A 170 8.05 29.45 -5.40
CA TYR A 170 7.16 29.05 -4.33
C TYR A 170 7.80 28.01 -3.42
N ASP A 171 9.13 27.81 -3.47
CA ASP A 171 9.75 26.69 -2.76
C ASP A 171 9.62 26.79 -1.23
N ASP A 172 9.62 28.01 -0.68
CA ASP A 172 9.42 28.30 0.75
C ASP A 172 7.95 28.15 1.17
N GLU A 173 7.01 28.40 0.26
CA GLU A 173 5.58 28.28 0.49
C GLU A 173 5.03 26.90 0.12
N MET A 174 5.78 26.07 -0.61
CA MET A 174 5.36 24.75 -1.05
C MET A 174 5.26 23.79 0.14
N ILE A 175 4.14 23.10 0.25
CA ILE A 175 3.96 22.06 1.26
C ILE A 175 4.66 20.81 0.78
N ARG A 176 5.62 20.35 1.57
CA ARG A 176 6.35 19.10 1.37
C ARG A 176 5.76 18.07 2.31
N LEU A 177 4.87 17.25 1.77
CA LEU A 177 4.17 16.23 2.54
C LEU A 177 5.07 15.00 2.63
N GLU A 178 5.73 14.79 3.77
CA GLU A 178 6.55 13.58 3.96
C GLU A 178 5.64 12.34 4.05
N THR A 179 5.93 11.33 3.24
CA THR A 179 5.14 10.10 3.11
C THR A 179 6.03 8.87 3.31
N GLN A 180 5.42 7.71 3.54
CA GLN A 180 6.12 6.42 3.53
C GLN A 180 6.02 5.72 2.16
N ASP A 181 5.52 6.43 1.16
CA ASP A 181 5.25 5.89 -0.17
C ASP A 181 6.46 6.09 -1.08
N GLU A 182 7.32 5.07 -1.16
CA GLU A 182 8.46 5.05 -2.07
C GLU A 182 8.01 5.16 -3.54
N GLY A 183 6.80 4.71 -3.88
CA GLY A 183 6.21 4.84 -5.21
C GLY A 183 6.14 6.29 -5.73
N THR A 184 6.13 7.28 -4.82
CA THR A 184 6.19 8.70 -5.18
C THR A 184 7.50 9.10 -5.86
N VAL A 185 8.59 8.37 -5.65
CA VAL A 185 9.94 8.69 -6.17
C VAL A 185 10.48 7.64 -7.13
N LEU A 186 9.66 6.66 -7.50
CA LEU A 186 9.98 5.61 -8.47
C LEU A 186 9.39 5.94 -9.84
N ASP A 187 10.27 6.23 -10.80
CA ASP A 187 9.94 6.35 -12.21
C ASP A 187 10.40 5.10 -13.01
N MET A 188 9.97 5.03 -14.27
CA MET A 188 10.44 4.02 -15.23
C MET A 188 11.16 4.65 -16.44
N ASP A 189 12.06 5.60 -16.19
CA ASP A 189 12.77 6.33 -17.26
C ASP A 189 13.77 5.48 -18.07
N THR A 190 14.31 4.42 -17.47
CA THR A 190 15.27 3.49 -18.10
C THR A 190 14.85 2.04 -17.89
N PRO A 191 15.34 1.09 -18.73
CA PRO A 191 15.01 -0.32 -18.56
C PRO A 191 15.36 -0.84 -17.15
N GLU A 192 16.47 -0.38 -16.58
CA GLU A 192 16.90 -0.73 -15.22
C GLU A 192 15.96 -0.14 -14.15
N ALA A 193 15.51 1.11 -14.33
CA ALA A 193 14.53 1.73 -13.44
C ALA A 193 13.19 0.99 -13.49
N TYR A 194 12.76 0.61 -14.69
CA TYR A 194 11.56 -0.22 -14.90
C TYR A 194 11.69 -1.60 -14.23
N GLN A 195 12.83 -2.29 -14.33
CA GLN A 195 13.05 -3.55 -13.61
C GLN A 195 13.02 -3.37 -12.09
N LYS A 196 13.60 -2.29 -11.56
CA LYS A 196 13.50 -1.96 -10.12
C LYS A 196 12.05 -1.68 -9.70
N LEU A 197 11.31 -0.97 -10.53
CA LEU A 197 9.89 -0.67 -10.34
C LEU A 197 9.06 -1.95 -10.36
N LEU A 198 9.30 -2.86 -11.30
CA LEU A 198 8.65 -4.18 -11.33
C LEU A 198 8.99 -5.00 -10.08
N ALA A 199 10.26 -5.03 -9.67
CA ALA A 199 10.66 -5.71 -8.45
C ALA A 199 10.00 -5.09 -7.21
N TYR A 200 9.83 -3.76 -7.17
CA TYR A 200 9.09 -3.08 -6.12
C TYR A 200 7.59 -3.42 -6.14
N ALA A 201 6.96 -3.42 -7.32
CA ALA A 201 5.56 -3.84 -7.49
C ALA A 201 5.33 -5.29 -7.02
N CYS A 202 6.26 -6.18 -7.35
CA CYS A 202 6.22 -7.60 -6.95
C CYS A 202 6.38 -7.82 -5.44
N ARG A 203 7.04 -6.91 -4.71
CA ARG A 203 7.27 -6.99 -3.26
C ARG A 203 6.08 -6.52 -2.41
N GLY A 204 4.93 -6.18 -3.01
CA GLY A 204 3.68 -6.04 -2.24
C GLY A 204 2.99 -4.67 -2.25
N ALA A 205 3.23 -3.80 -3.23
CA ALA A 205 2.29 -2.71 -3.51
C ALA A 205 0.99 -3.19 -4.21
N ASN A 206 0.95 -4.44 -4.68
CA ASN A 206 -0.18 -5.01 -5.43
C ASN A 206 -1.02 -5.98 -4.59
N VAL A 207 -2.04 -5.46 -3.90
CA VAL A 207 -3.17 -6.30 -3.44
C VAL A 207 -3.81 -7.06 -4.63
N GLY A 208 -3.70 -6.55 -5.86
CA GLY A 208 -4.18 -7.19 -7.08
C GLY A 208 -3.49 -8.52 -7.43
N ASP A 209 -2.16 -8.59 -7.32
CA ASP A 209 -1.43 -9.84 -7.54
C ASP A 209 -1.70 -10.84 -6.41
N PHE A 210 -1.78 -10.36 -5.17
CA PHE A 210 -2.15 -11.19 -4.03
C PHE A 210 -3.55 -11.80 -4.21
N ALA A 211 -4.53 -11.01 -4.66
CA ALA A 211 -5.89 -11.48 -4.93
C ALA A 211 -5.93 -12.55 -6.02
N ARG A 212 -5.16 -12.36 -7.11
CA ARG A 212 -5.01 -13.36 -8.17
C ARG A 212 -4.38 -14.66 -7.66
N LEU A 213 -3.34 -14.56 -6.83
CA LEU A 213 -2.64 -15.71 -6.23
C LEU A 213 -3.50 -16.46 -5.20
N ALA A 214 -4.31 -15.73 -4.44
CA ALA A 214 -5.20 -16.25 -3.41
C ALA A 214 -6.50 -16.86 -3.96
N LYS A 215 -6.86 -16.55 -5.21
CA LYS A 215 -8.09 -17.02 -5.85
C LYS A 215 -8.16 -18.55 -5.87
N ASN A 216 -9.36 -19.09 -5.62
CA ASN A 216 -9.66 -20.53 -5.56
C ASN A 216 -8.89 -21.29 -4.46
N ARG A 217 -8.35 -20.59 -3.46
CA ARG A 217 -7.71 -21.21 -2.29
C ARG A 217 -8.54 -20.96 -1.05
N ARG A 218 -8.50 -21.92 -0.14
CA ARG A 218 -9.05 -21.78 1.21
C ARG A 218 -7.91 -21.46 2.18
N PHE A 219 -8.01 -20.32 2.87
CA PHE A 219 -7.06 -19.95 3.92
C PHE A 219 -7.59 -20.38 5.27
N VAL A 220 -6.74 -21.01 6.07
CA VAL A 220 -7.03 -21.43 7.45
C VAL A 220 -6.01 -20.75 8.34
N LEU A 221 -6.42 -19.65 8.96
CA LEU A 221 -5.58 -18.79 9.78
C LEU A 221 -5.80 -19.12 11.25
N ILE A 222 -4.72 -19.46 11.95
CA ILE A 222 -4.77 -19.96 13.32
C ILE A 222 -3.91 -19.05 14.19
N ARG A 223 -4.48 -18.50 15.26
CA ARG A 223 -3.67 -17.77 16.25
C ARG A 223 -2.96 -18.78 17.15
N HIS A 224 -1.71 -18.52 17.52
CA HIS A 224 -1.02 -19.34 18.52
C HIS A 224 -1.84 -19.51 19.82
N GLY A 225 -1.57 -20.60 20.55
CA GLY A 225 -2.12 -20.83 21.88
C GLY A 225 -1.71 -19.75 22.89
N LYS A 226 -2.39 -19.73 24.04
CA LYS A 226 -2.09 -18.77 25.11
C LYS A 226 -0.64 -18.93 25.62
N THR A 227 0.11 -17.84 25.68
CA THR A 227 1.47 -17.84 26.22
C THR A 227 1.47 -17.82 27.75
N GLU A 228 2.62 -18.12 28.34
CA GLU A 228 2.86 -17.75 29.73
C GLU A 228 2.62 -16.24 29.92
N GLN A 229 1.95 -15.88 31.00
CA GLN A 229 1.56 -14.50 31.29
C GLN A 229 2.45 -13.93 32.39
N HIS A 230 2.84 -12.67 32.22
CA HIS A 230 3.46 -11.90 33.28
C HIS A 230 2.40 -11.45 34.31
N LYS A 231 2.85 -11.15 35.53
CA LYS A 231 1.97 -10.60 36.59
C LYS A 231 1.31 -9.28 36.18
N GLU A 232 1.96 -8.54 35.29
CA GLU A 232 1.50 -7.26 34.75
C GLU A 232 1.43 -7.32 33.21
N LYS A 233 0.59 -6.48 32.60
CA LYS A 233 0.47 -6.42 31.14
C LYS A 233 1.76 -5.88 30.50
N ILE A 234 2.23 -6.59 29.48
CA ILE A 234 3.37 -6.20 28.65
C ILE A 234 2.91 -5.89 27.21
N PHE A 235 3.69 -5.07 26.52
CA PHE A 235 3.67 -5.01 25.07
C PHE A 235 4.35 -6.26 24.52
N LEU A 236 3.56 -7.23 24.07
CA LEU A 236 4.11 -8.52 23.65
C LEU A 236 4.96 -8.38 22.37
N GLY A 237 4.39 -7.81 21.30
CA GLY A 237 5.03 -7.66 19.99
C GLY A 237 5.91 -8.86 19.61
N GLN A 238 7.20 -8.65 19.35
CA GLN A 238 8.14 -9.74 19.06
C GLN A 238 8.87 -10.36 20.27
N TYR A 239 8.54 -9.96 21.51
CA TYR A 239 8.93 -10.75 22.68
C TYR A 239 8.29 -12.14 22.60
N ASP A 240 9.06 -13.19 22.89
CA ASP A 240 8.70 -14.56 22.54
C ASP A 240 8.64 -15.54 23.73
N PRO A 241 7.63 -15.37 24.61
CA PRO A 241 7.39 -16.31 25.69
C PRO A 241 6.82 -17.63 25.13
N PRO A 242 7.09 -18.77 25.79
CA PRO A 242 6.53 -20.05 25.39
C PRO A 242 5.00 -20.10 25.61
N LEU A 243 4.37 -21.14 25.09
CA LEU A 243 2.97 -21.47 25.43
C LEU A 243 2.86 -21.83 26.92
N SER A 244 1.75 -21.42 27.53
CA SER A 244 1.35 -21.93 28.85
C SER A 244 0.76 -23.33 28.73
N GLY A 245 0.59 -24.04 29.86
CA GLY A 245 -0.12 -25.33 29.87
C GLY A 245 -1.53 -25.25 29.25
N GLU A 246 -2.26 -24.17 29.52
CA GLU A 246 -3.56 -23.89 28.88
C GLU A 246 -3.41 -23.70 27.36
N GLY A 247 -2.35 -23.00 26.92
CA GLY A 247 -2.06 -22.80 25.50
C GLY A 247 -1.76 -24.10 24.75
N ILE A 248 -1.11 -25.06 25.41
CA ILE A 248 -0.88 -26.41 24.85
C ILE A 248 -2.21 -27.15 24.68
N VAL A 249 -3.11 -27.09 25.67
CA VAL A 249 -4.44 -27.70 25.56
C VAL A 249 -5.23 -27.06 24.40
N GLN A 250 -5.24 -25.73 24.33
CA GLN A 250 -5.88 -24.98 23.25
C GLN A 250 -5.36 -25.36 21.85
N ALA A 251 -4.05 -25.55 21.70
CA ALA A 251 -3.45 -25.97 20.42
C ALA A 251 -3.93 -27.38 20.00
N ASN A 252 -4.05 -28.31 20.94
CA ASN A 252 -4.57 -29.65 20.67
C ASN A 252 -6.08 -29.63 20.32
N GLU A 253 -6.86 -28.78 21.00
CA GLU A 253 -8.27 -28.57 20.65
C GLU A 253 -8.45 -27.99 19.25
N ALA A 254 -7.61 -27.02 18.88
CA ALA A 254 -7.59 -26.48 17.51
C ALA A 254 -7.26 -27.56 16.48
N ALA A 255 -6.34 -28.48 16.78
CA ALA A 255 -6.06 -29.61 15.89
C ALA A 255 -7.30 -30.51 15.69
N PHE A 256 -8.05 -30.78 16.76
CA PHE A 256 -9.29 -31.55 16.66
C PHE A 256 -10.34 -30.84 15.79
N LEU A 257 -10.49 -29.52 15.94
CA LEU A 257 -11.39 -28.73 15.10
C LEU A 257 -10.96 -28.76 13.62
N LEU A 258 -9.66 -28.62 13.34
CA LEU A 258 -9.12 -28.70 11.98
C LEU A 258 -9.37 -30.04 11.32
N LYS A 259 -9.34 -31.14 12.09
CA LYS A 259 -9.69 -32.48 11.57
C LYS A 259 -11.10 -32.50 11.00
N SER A 260 -12.06 -31.81 11.63
CA SER A 260 -13.43 -31.71 11.12
C SER A 260 -13.56 -30.84 9.86
N LEU A 261 -12.65 -29.89 9.65
CA LEU A 261 -12.59 -29.05 8.45
C LEU A 261 -12.04 -29.76 7.21
N SER A 262 -11.54 -31.00 7.36
CA SER A 262 -10.98 -31.82 6.28
C SER A 262 -9.96 -31.05 5.44
N VAL A 263 -8.98 -30.43 6.12
CA VAL A 263 -7.90 -29.69 5.46
C VAL A 263 -7.01 -30.64 4.65
N LYS A 264 -6.75 -30.29 3.39
CA LYS A 264 -5.97 -31.04 2.41
C LYS A 264 -4.65 -30.34 2.16
N THR A 265 -3.71 -30.52 3.07
CA THR A 265 -2.34 -30.00 2.93
C THR A 265 -1.35 -30.95 3.60
N ASP A 266 -0.10 -30.97 3.12
CA ASP A 266 1.04 -31.62 3.77
C ASP A 266 1.99 -30.63 4.48
N THR A 267 1.65 -29.33 4.50
CA THR A 267 2.47 -28.27 5.10
C THR A 267 1.61 -27.31 5.91
N ILE A 268 2.12 -26.91 7.07
CA ILE A 268 1.66 -25.76 7.84
C ILE A 268 2.74 -24.69 7.79
N TYR A 269 2.37 -23.48 7.42
CA TYR A 269 3.24 -22.31 7.52
C TYR A 269 3.06 -21.68 8.90
N SER A 270 4.15 -21.30 9.55
CA SER A 270 4.08 -20.63 10.86
C SER A 270 4.99 -19.43 10.91
N SER A 271 4.66 -18.50 11.80
CA SER A 271 5.69 -17.64 12.38
C SER A 271 6.80 -18.50 12.99
N ASP A 272 8.04 -18.05 12.88
CA ASP A 272 9.21 -18.68 13.51
C ASP A 272 9.35 -18.35 15.01
N MET A 273 8.40 -17.60 15.56
CA MET A 273 8.28 -17.39 17.01
C MET A 273 7.81 -18.67 17.69
N LYS A 274 8.47 -19.05 18.79
CA LYS A 274 8.27 -20.30 19.55
C LYS A 274 6.80 -20.58 19.81
N ARG A 275 6.04 -19.59 20.28
CA ARG A 275 4.61 -19.78 20.59
C ARG A 275 3.78 -20.23 19.38
N ALA A 276 4.05 -19.69 18.20
CA ALA A 276 3.35 -20.04 16.97
C ALA A 276 3.88 -21.37 16.41
N GLN A 277 5.20 -21.55 16.40
CA GLN A 277 5.84 -22.78 15.94
C GLN A 277 5.39 -23.99 16.76
N THR A 278 5.40 -23.92 18.10
CA THR A 278 4.92 -25.00 18.97
C THR A 278 3.43 -25.30 18.73
N THR A 279 2.61 -24.26 18.49
CA THR A 279 1.20 -24.47 18.13
C THR A 279 1.08 -25.23 16.80
N ALA A 280 1.88 -24.85 15.79
CA ALA A 280 1.90 -25.50 14.48
C ALA A 280 2.38 -26.96 14.55
N GLU A 281 3.40 -27.23 15.36
CA GLU A 281 3.94 -28.59 15.56
C GLU A 281 2.92 -29.51 16.24
N LEU A 282 2.22 -29.04 17.26
CA LEU A 282 1.16 -29.80 17.93
C LEU A 282 0.02 -30.14 16.95
N ILE A 283 -0.40 -29.15 16.15
CA ILE A 283 -1.43 -29.34 15.13
C ILE A 283 -0.95 -30.32 14.04
N GLY A 284 0.27 -30.12 13.53
CA GLY A 284 0.84 -30.97 12.49
C GLY A 284 0.95 -32.42 12.92
N LYS A 285 1.43 -32.66 14.16
CA LYS A 285 1.48 -34.00 14.75
C LYS A 285 0.11 -34.64 14.87
N ALA A 286 -0.92 -33.90 15.28
CA ALA A 286 -2.27 -34.44 15.48
C ALA A 286 -3.03 -34.70 14.16
N LEU A 287 -2.64 -34.04 13.07
CA LEU A 287 -3.22 -34.18 11.73
C LEU A 287 -2.35 -34.98 10.76
N ASP A 288 -1.24 -35.54 11.23
CA ASP A 288 -0.24 -36.25 10.41
C ASP A 288 0.29 -35.39 9.24
N ILE A 289 0.44 -34.07 9.46
CA ILE A 289 1.00 -33.13 8.49
C ILE A 289 2.53 -33.06 8.71
N PRO A 290 3.35 -33.52 7.75
CA PRO A 290 4.77 -33.76 7.99
C PRO A 290 5.64 -32.51 7.97
N ARG A 291 5.23 -31.43 7.30
CA ARG A 291 6.07 -30.26 7.07
C ARG A 291 5.58 -29.03 7.83
N ILE A 292 6.44 -28.46 8.67
CA ILE A 292 6.23 -27.15 9.29
C ILE A 292 7.24 -26.17 8.69
N CYS A 293 6.75 -25.09 8.09
CA CYS A 293 7.57 -24.03 7.49
C CYS A 293 7.51 -22.77 8.36
N ALA A 294 8.52 -22.60 9.21
CA ALA A 294 8.70 -21.42 10.04
C ALA A 294 9.27 -20.25 9.21
N LEU A 295 8.60 -19.10 9.23
CA LEU A 295 8.88 -17.94 8.37
C LEU A 295 8.92 -16.64 9.19
N PRO A 296 10.02 -15.86 9.13
CA PRO A 296 10.12 -14.56 9.81
C PRO A 296 9.07 -13.55 9.33
N GLY A 297 8.65 -13.62 8.06
CA GLY A 297 7.61 -12.75 7.50
C GLY A 297 6.23 -12.90 8.16
N LEU A 298 6.01 -13.97 8.93
CA LEU A 298 4.78 -14.23 9.68
C LEU A 298 4.85 -13.83 11.16
N ARG A 299 5.94 -13.18 11.62
CA ARG A 299 6.07 -12.67 13.00
C ARG A 299 5.03 -11.61 13.33
N GLU A 300 4.68 -11.49 14.61
CA GLU A 300 3.86 -10.38 15.11
C GLU A 300 4.53 -9.04 14.83
N MET A 301 3.73 -7.96 14.85
CA MET A 301 4.23 -6.60 14.72
C MET A 301 5.36 -6.32 15.72
N SER A 302 6.51 -5.86 15.21
CA SER A 302 7.60 -5.32 16.03
C SER A 302 7.14 -4.03 16.70
N LEU A 303 7.24 -3.95 18.02
CA LEU A 303 7.06 -2.69 18.73
C LEU A 303 8.42 -2.03 19.03
N GLY A 304 9.50 -2.50 18.41
CA GLY A 304 10.86 -2.00 18.60
C GLY A 304 11.28 -2.15 20.05
N ALA A 305 11.82 -1.07 20.63
CA ALA A 305 12.27 -1.07 22.03
C ALA A 305 11.15 -1.33 23.07
N TRP A 306 9.87 -1.34 22.69
CA TRP A 306 8.76 -1.65 23.58
C TRP A 306 8.45 -3.15 23.68
N ASP A 307 9.03 -3.99 22.82
CA ASP A 307 8.82 -5.43 22.89
C ASP A 307 9.24 -6.01 24.25
N GLY A 308 8.31 -6.71 24.89
CA GLY A 308 8.50 -7.32 26.21
C GLY A 308 8.47 -6.33 27.39
N LYS A 309 8.26 -5.03 27.15
CA LYS A 309 8.21 -4.02 28.22
C LYS A 309 6.85 -3.95 28.90
N TYR A 310 6.85 -3.64 30.19
CA TYR A 310 5.62 -3.40 30.93
C TYR A 310 4.91 -2.17 30.41
N ILE A 311 3.60 -2.26 30.23
CA ILE A 311 2.81 -1.12 29.76
C ILE A 311 2.91 0.06 30.75
N SER A 312 2.97 -0.21 32.06
CA SER A 312 3.16 0.83 33.08
C SER A 312 4.51 1.55 32.98
N GLU A 313 5.58 0.82 32.66
CA GLU A 313 6.91 1.37 32.42
C GLU A 313 6.88 2.32 31.22
N ILE A 314 6.21 1.91 30.13
CA ILE A 314 6.05 2.75 28.94
C ILE A 314 5.22 3.99 29.25
N ILE A 315 4.09 3.87 29.95
CA ILE A 315 3.25 5.02 30.34
C ILE A 315 4.06 6.00 31.21
N LYS A 316 4.88 5.49 32.13
CA LYS A 316 5.70 6.31 33.02
C LYS A 316 6.83 7.02 32.28
N ASN A 317 7.54 6.32 31.40
CA ASN A 317 8.76 6.81 30.76
C ASN A 317 8.48 7.57 29.45
N TYR A 318 7.39 7.22 28.76
CA TYR A 318 7.02 7.75 27.45
C TYR A 318 5.51 8.07 27.35
N PRO A 319 4.94 8.91 28.24
CA PRO A 319 3.51 9.17 28.30
C PRO A 319 2.94 9.76 26.99
N GLU A 320 3.65 10.73 26.39
CA GLU A 320 3.22 11.38 25.14
C GLU A 320 3.23 10.39 23.96
N GLU A 321 4.23 9.53 23.88
CA GLU A 321 4.34 8.51 22.85
C GLU A 321 3.24 7.44 22.98
N TYR A 322 2.94 7.03 24.21
CA TYR A 322 1.82 6.15 24.48
C TYR A 322 0.48 6.79 24.06
N GLU A 323 0.29 8.09 24.33
CA GLU A 323 -0.90 8.82 23.88
C GLU A 323 -0.98 8.94 22.35
N LYS A 324 0.13 9.27 21.69
CA LYS A 324 0.22 9.32 20.21
C LYS A 324 -0.14 7.98 19.59
N ARG A 325 0.34 6.88 20.17
CA ARG A 325 -0.01 5.52 19.75
C ARG A 325 -1.51 5.25 19.87
N GLY A 326 -2.15 5.65 20.96
CA GLY A 326 -3.61 5.56 21.12
C GLY A 326 -4.37 6.43 20.12
N LYS A 327 -3.82 7.63 19.86
CA LYS A 327 -4.16 8.59 18.79
C LYS A 327 -4.31 7.95 17.41
N ASN A 328 -3.25 7.29 17.00
CA ASN A 328 -3.04 6.87 15.63
C ASN A 328 -2.41 5.48 15.59
N LEU A 329 -3.22 4.47 15.89
CA LEU A 329 -2.76 3.10 16.01
C LEU A 329 -2.18 2.55 14.68
N LEU A 330 -2.69 3.00 13.54
CA LEU A 330 -2.42 2.45 12.22
C LEU A 330 -1.04 2.81 11.67
N THR A 331 -0.60 4.07 11.84
CA THR A 331 0.65 4.56 11.25
C THR A 331 1.74 4.85 12.28
N TYR A 332 1.43 4.78 13.58
CA TYR A 332 2.38 5.09 14.64
C TYR A 332 3.54 4.08 14.70
N LYS A 333 4.75 4.62 14.86
CA LYS A 333 6.00 3.91 15.10
C LYS A 333 6.71 4.57 16.27
N PHE A 334 7.21 3.79 17.21
CA PHE A 334 7.97 4.33 18.35
C PHE A 334 9.42 4.65 17.95
N ASP A 335 10.06 3.75 17.21
CA ASP A 335 11.43 3.88 16.73
C ASP A 335 11.59 3.26 15.32
N ASN A 336 12.82 3.27 14.80
CA ASN A 336 13.13 2.75 13.46
C ASN A 336 13.02 1.22 13.35
N GLU A 337 13.01 0.50 14.46
CA GLU A 337 12.89 -0.97 14.51
C GLU A 337 11.43 -1.42 14.69
N SER A 338 10.56 -0.51 15.13
CA SER A 338 9.13 -0.75 15.24
C SER A 338 8.45 -0.79 13.87
N GLU A 339 7.30 -1.44 13.83
CA GLU A 339 6.37 -1.49 12.71
C GLU A 339 5.08 -0.77 13.08
N ASN A 340 4.46 -0.13 12.10
CA ASN A 340 3.04 0.21 12.17
C ASN A 340 2.20 -0.89 11.48
N PHE A 341 0.87 -0.74 11.45
CA PHE A 341 0.01 -1.78 10.88
C PHE A 341 0.12 -1.91 9.35
N TYR A 342 0.52 -0.86 8.65
CA TYR A 342 0.80 -0.94 7.21
C TYR A 342 2.13 -1.65 6.93
N ASP A 343 3.18 -1.38 7.72
CA ASP A 343 4.45 -2.11 7.64
C ASP A 343 4.21 -3.62 7.87
N LEU A 344 3.43 -3.95 8.91
CA LEU A 344 3.03 -5.32 9.21
C LEU A 344 2.27 -5.95 8.04
N GLN A 345 1.25 -5.27 7.50
CA GLN A 345 0.47 -5.78 6.38
C GLN A 345 1.37 -6.04 5.18
N TYR A 346 2.23 -5.10 4.82
CA TYR A 346 3.16 -5.23 3.70
C TYR A 346 4.05 -6.47 3.85
N ARG A 347 4.77 -6.59 4.97
CA ARG A 347 5.66 -7.73 5.25
C ARG A 347 4.91 -9.07 5.19
N VAL A 348 3.70 -9.12 5.75
CA VAL A 348 2.89 -10.33 5.78
C VAL A 348 2.43 -10.70 4.38
N LEU A 349 1.95 -9.74 3.58
CA LEU A 349 1.49 -10.00 2.22
C LEU A 349 2.63 -10.39 1.28
N ASP A 350 3.81 -9.81 1.43
CA ASP A 350 5.01 -10.21 0.70
C ASP A 350 5.36 -11.68 0.97
N CYS A 351 5.52 -12.03 2.25
CA CYS A 351 5.80 -13.40 2.68
C CYS A 351 4.73 -14.40 2.22
N VAL A 352 3.44 -14.05 2.34
CA VAL A 352 2.37 -14.94 1.90
C VAL A 352 2.29 -15.02 0.38
N SER A 353 2.61 -13.96 -0.35
CA SER A 353 2.71 -14.02 -1.82
C SER A 353 3.77 -15.03 -2.28
N GLU A 354 4.94 -15.05 -1.64
CA GLU A 354 5.99 -16.06 -1.91
C GLU A 354 5.50 -17.49 -1.65
N ILE A 355 4.75 -17.70 -0.55
CA ILE A 355 4.09 -18.98 -0.27
C ILE A 355 3.18 -19.34 -1.44
N LEU A 356 2.27 -18.45 -1.85
CA LEU A 356 1.28 -18.74 -2.88
C LEU A 356 1.88 -18.94 -4.27
N GLN A 357 3.03 -18.35 -4.56
CA GLN A 357 3.74 -18.56 -5.82
C GLN A 357 4.39 -19.93 -5.91
N THR A 358 4.88 -20.45 -4.79
CA THR A 358 5.64 -21.73 -4.73
C THR A 358 4.76 -22.91 -4.35
N ASP A 359 3.67 -22.65 -3.64
CA ASP A 359 2.68 -23.62 -3.22
C ASP A 359 1.46 -23.57 -4.13
N SER A 360 1.11 -24.68 -4.77
CA SER A 360 -0.08 -24.78 -5.64
C SER A 360 -1.31 -25.41 -4.95
N ARG A 361 -1.22 -25.73 -3.65
CA ARG A 361 -2.30 -26.37 -2.91
C ARG A 361 -3.49 -25.44 -2.69
N CYS A 362 -4.65 -26.07 -2.58
CA CYS A 362 -5.92 -25.38 -2.34
C CYS A 362 -6.02 -24.87 -0.89
N ASP A 363 -5.57 -25.65 0.09
CA ASP A 363 -5.66 -25.27 1.50
C ASP A 363 -4.34 -24.70 2.00
N ILE A 364 -4.34 -23.42 2.36
CA ILE A 364 -3.19 -22.71 2.93
C ILE A 364 -3.43 -22.56 4.43
N VAL A 365 -2.67 -23.32 5.23
CA VAL A 365 -2.78 -23.32 6.69
C VAL A 365 -1.64 -22.49 7.28
N ILE A 366 -2.00 -21.43 8.00
CA ILE A 366 -1.04 -20.48 8.60
C ILE A 366 -1.28 -20.37 10.11
N VAL A 367 -0.24 -20.60 10.91
CA VAL A 367 -0.24 -20.38 12.36
C VAL A 367 0.57 -19.14 12.71
N SER A 368 -0.08 -18.11 13.24
CA SER A 368 0.58 -16.81 13.50
C SER A 368 -0.09 -16.06 14.67
N HIS A 369 -0.15 -14.74 14.59
CA HIS A 369 -0.45 -13.82 15.68
C HIS A 369 -1.66 -12.94 15.36
N SER A 370 -2.10 -12.15 16.33
CA SER A 370 -3.34 -11.41 16.19
C SER A 370 -3.23 -10.32 15.13
N GLY A 371 -2.12 -9.57 15.07
CA GLY A 371 -1.93 -8.51 14.08
C GLY A 371 -1.87 -9.06 12.66
N VAL A 372 -1.08 -10.11 12.47
CA VAL A 372 -0.90 -10.82 11.18
C VAL A 372 -2.25 -11.35 10.65
N ILE A 373 -3.02 -12.04 11.50
CA ILE A 373 -4.32 -12.60 11.09
C ILE A 373 -5.30 -11.48 10.71
N ARG A 374 -5.30 -10.36 11.44
CA ARG A 374 -6.17 -9.22 11.12
C ARG A 374 -5.77 -8.54 9.81
N ALA A 375 -4.48 -8.42 9.51
CA ALA A 375 -3.98 -7.90 8.23
C ALA A 375 -4.38 -8.81 7.05
N LEU A 376 -4.22 -10.12 7.20
CA LEU A 376 -4.70 -11.09 6.21
C LEU A 376 -6.22 -11.08 6.09
N TYR A 377 -6.95 -10.96 7.21
CA TYR A 377 -8.40 -10.93 7.23
C TYR A 377 -8.96 -9.73 6.46
N GLY A 378 -8.43 -8.53 6.69
CA GLY A 378 -8.78 -7.34 5.91
C GLY A 378 -8.54 -7.56 4.42
N THR A 379 -7.31 -7.97 4.08
CA THR A 379 -6.89 -8.15 2.68
C THR A 379 -7.72 -9.21 1.96
N LEU A 380 -7.88 -10.42 2.52
CA LEU A 380 -8.64 -11.52 1.91
C LEU A 380 -10.15 -11.21 1.79
N SER A 381 -10.65 -10.25 2.59
CA SER A 381 -12.03 -9.74 2.49
C SER A 381 -12.16 -8.59 1.48
N GLY A 382 -11.10 -8.22 0.76
CA GLY A 382 -11.11 -7.08 -0.17
C GLY A 382 -11.08 -5.70 0.50
N HIS A 383 -10.70 -5.63 1.77
CA HIS A 383 -10.61 -4.41 2.56
C HIS A 383 -9.16 -4.12 3.01
N ASP A 384 -8.96 -3.00 3.70
CA ASP A 384 -7.65 -2.63 4.27
C ASP A 384 -7.41 -3.23 5.67
N VAL A 385 -6.22 -2.98 6.23
CA VAL A 385 -5.84 -3.45 7.56
C VAL A 385 -6.69 -2.83 8.67
N GLU A 386 -7.15 -1.58 8.52
CA GLU A 386 -8.01 -0.91 9.50
C GLU A 386 -9.35 -1.62 9.65
N TRP A 387 -9.96 -1.99 8.53
CA TRP A 387 -11.18 -2.79 8.53
C TRP A 387 -10.95 -4.14 9.20
N GLY A 388 -9.84 -4.81 8.91
CA GLY A 388 -9.49 -6.08 9.55
C GLY A 388 -9.30 -5.97 11.07
N LEU A 389 -8.69 -4.87 11.54
CA LEU A 389 -8.53 -4.58 12.97
C LEU A 389 -9.86 -4.35 13.69
N SER A 390 -10.82 -3.75 13.00
CA SER A 390 -12.14 -3.40 13.54
C SER A 390 -13.13 -4.57 13.51
N ASN A 391 -12.97 -5.51 12.58
CA ASN A 391 -13.94 -6.56 12.31
C ASN A 391 -13.53 -7.95 12.79
N LEU A 392 -12.27 -8.15 13.20
CA LEU A 392 -11.82 -9.44 13.73
C LEU A 392 -11.00 -9.28 15.02
N SER A 393 -11.31 -10.08 16.02
CA SER A 393 -10.50 -10.23 17.23
C SER A 393 -10.19 -11.70 17.51
N PRO A 394 -9.13 -12.26 16.88
CA PRO A 394 -8.80 -13.67 17.01
C PRO A 394 -8.45 -14.02 18.46
N LYS A 395 -9.16 -14.95 19.08
CA LYS A 395 -8.80 -15.51 20.38
C LYS A 395 -7.61 -16.46 20.24
N HIS A 396 -6.94 -16.80 21.34
CA HIS A 396 -5.87 -17.81 21.32
C HIS A 396 -6.38 -19.14 20.75
N ALA A 397 -5.56 -19.79 19.92
CA ALA A 397 -5.91 -21.01 19.17
C ALA A 397 -7.20 -20.94 18.33
N SER A 398 -7.77 -19.75 18.12
CA SER A 398 -8.92 -19.60 17.24
C SER A 398 -8.54 -19.84 15.79
N ILE A 399 -9.47 -20.44 15.05
CA ILE A 399 -9.33 -20.75 13.62
C ILE A 399 -10.26 -19.81 12.85
N THR A 400 -9.70 -19.07 11.92
CA THR A 400 -10.42 -18.22 10.97
C THR A 400 -10.29 -18.82 9.58
N VAL A 401 -11.41 -19.10 8.92
CA VAL A 401 -11.43 -19.79 7.62
C VAL A 401 -12.00 -18.88 6.54
N PHE A 402 -11.24 -18.70 5.46
CA PHE A 402 -11.69 -18.08 4.23
C PHE A 402 -11.83 -19.14 3.15
N LYS A 403 -13.07 -19.44 2.74
CA LYS A 403 -13.32 -20.45 1.69
C LYS A 403 -13.10 -19.89 0.30
N GLU A 404 -13.51 -18.64 0.08
CA GLU A 404 -13.39 -17.93 -1.18
C GLU A 404 -12.87 -16.52 -0.88
N PRO A 405 -11.56 -16.29 -0.98
CA PRO A 405 -10.99 -14.95 -0.86
C PRO A 405 -11.55 -14.03 -1.94
N PHE A 406 -11.83 -12.77 -1.57
CA PHE A 406 -12.33 -11.73 -2.49
C PHE A 406 -13.70 -12.03 -3.14
N SER A 407 -14.53 -12.88 -2.52
CA SER A 407 -15.90 -13.22 -2.97
C SER A 407 -16.95 -12.21 -2.53
#